data_AF-A0AAJ7Q0W0-F1
#
_entry.id   AF-A0AAJ7Q0W0-F1
#
_cell.length_a   1.000
_cell.length_b   1.000
_cell.length_c   1.000
_cell.angle_alpha   90.00
_cell.angle_beta   90.00
_cell.angle_gamma   90.00
#
_symmetry.space_group_name_H-M   'P 1'
#
loop_
_entity.id
_entity.type
_entity.pdbx_description
1 polymer ?
#
loop_
_entity_poly.entity_id
_entity_poly.type
_entity_poly.pdbx_seq_one_letter_code
_entity_poly.pdbx_strand_id
1 'polypeptide(L)'
;MQTETLSVYFLFWLDLQQRHHNFSRSQCSFHSLSVLCTEMDNSAQGGKAYGLLKSQQEEKLNSINEAFLSDPQYAEEEDLASKLEMFKKKYMEFDLNDKGEIDIMGLKRMLEKLGLAKTHLELKKMMSEVVGGTSKDTISYNDFLNMMLGKRNAILKLILMFEGMGKEQEPKSTGPPQRKTFSDLP
;
A
#
# COMPACT_ATOMS: atom_id res chain seq x y z
N MET A 1 -4.77 -27.24 -21.15
CA MET A 1 -5.96 -26.85 -20.34
C MET A 1 -5.64 -25.87 -19.19
N GLN A 2 -4.64 -24.98 -19.33
CA GLN A 2 -4.34 -23.94 -18.32
C GLN A 2 -4.35 -22.51 -18.88
N THR A 3 -4.53 -22.36 -20.20
CA THR A 3 -4.56 -21.05 -20.88
C THR A 3 -5.96 -20.42 -20.91
N GLU A 4 -7.02 -21.19 -20.60
CA GLU A 4 -8.39 -20.67 -20.67
C GLU A 4 -8.80 -19.89 -19.41
N THR A 5 -8.27 -20.22 -18.24
CA THR A 5 -8.63 -19.52 -16.98
C THR A 5 -8.10 -18.08 -16.94
N LEU A 6 -6.91 -17.82 -17.48
CA LEU A 6 -6.34 -16.47 -17.53
C LEU A 6 -7.12 -15.53 -18.46
N SER A 7 -7.72 -16.06 -19.53
CA SER A 7 -8.57 -15.27 -20.43
C SER A 7 -9.87 -14.82 -19.75
N VAL A 8 -10.47 -15.67 -18.91
CA VAL A 8 -11.69 -15.30 -18.17
C VAL A 8 -11.40 -14.20 -17.14
N TYR A 9 -10.26 -14.25 -16.43
CA TYR A 9 -9.88 -13.17 -15.50
C TYR A 9 -9.53 -11.88 -16.24
N PHE A 10 -8.88 -11.94 -17.40
CA PHE A 10 -8.56 -10.76 -18.21
C PHE A 10 -9.81 -10.11 -18.81
N LEU A 11 -10.76 -10.91 -19.29
CA LEU A 11 -12.05 -10.43 -19.78
C LEU A 11 -12.95 -9.93 -18.65
N PHE A 12 -12.92 -10.55 -17.47
CA PHE A 12 -13.62 -10.06 -16.29
C PHE A 12 -12.99 -8.76 -15.77
N TRP A 13 -11.68 -8.58 -15.92
CA TRP A 13 -10.97 -7.34 -15.58
C TRP A 13 -11.29 -6.21 -16.59
N LEU A 14 -11.29 -6.50 -17.90
CA LEU A 14 -11.73 -5.54 -18.93
C LEU A 14 -13.21 -5.17 -18.76
N ASP A 15 -14.08 -6.14 -18.43
CA ASP A 15 -15.50 -5.89 -18.20
C ASP A 15 -15.73 -5.09 -16.91
N LEU A 16 -14.96 -5.32 -15.84
CA LEU A 16 -15.01 -4.52 -14.62
C LEU A 16 -14.52 -3.08 -14.87
N GLN A 17 -13.53 -2.90 -15.76
CA GLN A 17 -13.04 -1.60 -16.20
C GLN A 17 -14.05 -0.87 -17.11
N GLN A 18 -14.77 -1.60 -17.98
CA GLN A 18 -15.82 -1.04 -18.85
C GLN A 18 -17.11 -0.73 -18.10
N ARG A 19 -17.45 -1.50 -17.06
CA ARG A 19 -18.67 -1.35 -16.26
C ARG A 19 -18.59 -0.18 -15.25
N HIS A 20 -17.38 0.22 -14.85
CA HIS A 20 -17.17 1.49 -14.13
C HIS A 20 -17.27 2.72 -15.04
N HIS A 21 -17.18 2.57 -16.36
CA HIS A 21 -17.26 3.67 -17.32
C HIS A 21 -18.70 4.03 -17.74
N ASN A 22 -19.72 3.27 -17.33
CA ASN A 22 -21.13 3.46 -17.72
C ASN A 22 -22.10 3.73 -16.56
N PHE A 23 -21.60 4.16 -15.40
CA PHE A 23 -22.45 4.70 -14.32
C PHE A 23 -22.10 6.15 -14.02
N SER A 24 -22.50 7.02 -14.95
CA SER A 24 -23.14 8.33 -14.71
C SER A 24 -22.92 9.23 -15.93
N ARG A 25 -23.85 9.16 -16.88
CA ARG A 25 -24.06 10.24 -17.84
C ARG A 25 -25.24 11.04 -17.33
N SER A 26 -24.97 12.06 -16.51
CA SER A 26 -25.86 13.19 -16.30
C SER A 26 -25.00 14.43 -16.11
N GLN A 27 -25.09 15.27 -17.13
CA GLN A 27 -24.41 16.52 -17.43
C GLN A 27 -23.92 17.34 -16.24
N CYS A 28 -22.63 17.69 -16.25
CA CYS A 28 -22.17 19.04 -15.94
C CYS A 28 -21.00 19.39 -16.88
N SER A 29 -21.03 20.62 -17.39
CA SER A 29 -20.31 21.10 -18.55
C SER A 29 -18.78 20.99 -18.45
N PHE A 30 -18.17 20.57 -19.56
CA PHE A 30 -16.75 20.67 -19.86
C PHE A 30 -16.41 22.15 -20.11
N HIS A 31 -15.85 22.86 -19.11
CA HIS A 31 -14.79 23.86 -19.26
C HIS A 31 -14.53 24.59 -17.93
N SER A 32 -13.25 24.78 -17.65
CA SER A 32 -12.69 25.59 -16.56
C SER A 32 -12.74 24.96 -15.17
N LEU A 33 -11.65 24.29 -14.81
CA LEU A 33 -10.97 24.41 -13.51
C LEU A 33 -9.65 23.62 -13.63
N SER A 34 -8.69 24.23 -14.31
CA SER A 34 -7.31 24.21 -13.83
C SER A 34 -7.33 24.66 -12.36
N VAL A 35 -6.43 24.10 -11.55
CA VAL A 35 -6.29 24.33 -10.10
C VAL A 35 -7.22 23.46 -9.24
N LEU A 36 -6.78 22.23 -8.99
CA LEU A 36 -6.75 21.80 -7.59
C LEU A 36 -5.41 21.11 -7.33
N CYS A 37 -4.64 21.83 -6.53
CA CYS A 37 -3.32 21.48 -6.06
C CYS A 37 -3.28 20.05 -5.52
N THR A 38 -2.14 19.43 -5.76
CA THR A 38 -1.43 18.62 -4.78
C THR A 38 -1.74 19.04 -3.33
N GLU A 39 -2.75 18.43 -2.73
CA GLU A 39 -2.74 18.22 -1.28
C GLU A 39 -1.79 17.05 -1.04
N MET A 40 -0.49 17.36 -1.12
CA MET A 40 0.45 16.65 -0.30
C MET A 40 0.06 16.97 1.14
N ASP A 41 -0.52 16.00 1.83
CA ASP A 41 -0.53 15.97 3.29
C ASP A 41 0.93 15.83 3.75
N ASN A 42 1.66 16.94 3.63
CA ASN A 42 3.03 17.10 4.07
C ASN A 42 3.00 17.74 5.45
N SER A 43 2.34 17.04 6.37
CA SER A 43 2.51 17.23 7.81
C SER A 43 3.92 16.76 8.18
N ALA A 44 4.95 17.54 7.84
CA ALA A 44 6.30 17.42 8.39
C ALA A 44 6.30 17.93 9.85
N GLN A 45 5.45 17.35 10.70
CA GLN A 45 5.34 17.63 12.13
C GLN A 45 5.96 16.50 12.95
N GLY A 46 7.02 15.87 12.43
CA GLY A 46 7.74 14.83 13.14
C GLY A 46 8.79 15.45 14.07
N GLY A 47 8.40 15.91 15.26
CA GLY A 47 9.37 16.31 16.29
C GLY A 47 10.31 15.16 16.69
N LYS A 48 11.36 15.42 17.48
CA LYS A 48 12.34 14.39 17.93
C LYS A 48 11.67 13.09 18.46
N ALA A 49 10.51 13.22 19.11
CA ALA A 49 9.72 12.10 19.61
C ALA A 49 9.12 11.22 18.48
N TYR A 50 8.63 11.82 17.40
CA TYR A 50 8.07 11.09 16.26
C TYR A 50 9.17 10.32 15.50
N GLY A 51 10.34 10.94 15.31
CA GLY A 51 11.50 10.27 14.71
C GLY A 51 11.96 9.07 15.53
N LEU A 52 12.02 9.20 16.87
CA LEU A 52 12.34 8.09 17.75
C LEU A 52 11.30 6.97 17.67
N LEU A 53 10.01 7.32 17.63
CA LEU A 53 8.93 6.33 17.53
C LEU A 53 8.98 5.54 16.21
N LYS A 54 9.25 6.22 15.08
CA LYS A 54 9.47 5.54 13.79
C LYS A 54 10.72 4.66 13.78
N SER A 55 11.81 5.08 14.42
CA SER A 55 13.01 4.24 14.58
C SER A 55 12.69 2.97 15.37
N GLN A 56 11.96 3.08 16.49
CA GLN A 56 11.55 1.93 17.29
C GLN A 56 10.61 0.99 16.53
N GLN A 57 9.72 1.55 15.71
CA GLN A 57 8.85 0.77 14.84
C GLN A 57 9.69 -0.01 13.83
N GLU A 58 10.63 0.65 13.15
CA GLU A 58 11.53 0.01 12.18
C GLU A 58 12.37 -1.11 12.81
N GLU A 59 12.94 -0.89 14.00
CA GLU A 59 13.69 -1.91 14.73
C GLU A 59 12.84 -3.16 15.03
N LYS A 60 11.57 -2.99 15.41
CA LYS A 60 10.65 -4.11 15.60
C LYS A 60 10.40 -4.88 14.31
N LEU A 61 10.22 -4.19 13.20
CA LEU A 61 10.00 -4.83 11.89
C LEU A 61 11.27 -5.56 11.42
N ASN A 62 12.46 -4.98 11.67
CA ASN A 62 13.74 -5.62 11.37
C ASN A 62 13.90 -6.92 12.18
N SER A 63 13.57 -6.91 13.47
CA SER A 63 13.59 -8.13 14.29
C SER A 63 12.68 -9.24 13.73
N ILE A 64 11.54 -8.88 13.14
CA ILE A 64 10.65 -9.84 12.48
C ILE A 64 11.27 -10.31 11.17
N ASN A 65 11.83 -9.42 10.35
CA ASN A 65 12.53 -9.80 9.11
C ASN A 65 13.65 -10.82 9.37
N GLU A 66 14.45 -10.64 10.42
CA GLU A 66 15.50 -11.60 10.81
C GLU A 66 14.93 -12.98 11.18
N ALA A 67 13.76 -13.02 11.83
CA ALA A 67 13.08 -14.28 12.11
C ALA A 67 12.62 -14.97 10.82
N PHE A 68 12.12 -14.24 9.83
CA PHE A 68 11.74 -14.81 8.53
C PHE A 68 12.95 -15.27 7.71
N LEU A 69 14.09 -14.56 7.79
CA LEU A 69 15.33 -14.93 7.10
C LEU A 69 15.95 -16.23 7.66
N SER A 70 15.77 -16.49 8.95
CA SER A 70 16.29 -17.68 9.62
C SER A 70 15.31 -18.87 9.60
N ASP A 71 14.07 -18.66 9.15
CA ASP A 71 13.05 -19.71 9.10
C ASP A 71 13.26 -20.64 7.90
N PRO A 72 13.46 -21.96 8.13
CA PRO A 72 13.64 -22.94 7.06
C PRO A 72 12.50 -22.98 6.04
N GLN A 73 11.28 -22.54 6.40
CA GLN A 73 10.14 -22.55 5.48
C GLN A 73 10.31 -21.59 4.28
N TYR A 74 11.17 -20.58 4.41
CA TYR A 74 11.44 -19.59 3.35
C TYR A 74 12.85 -19.74 2.76
N ALA A 75 13.58 -20.81 3.08
CA ALA A 75 14.96 -21.01 2.61
C ALA A 75 15.07 -21.09 1.07
N GLU A 76 14.02 -21.53 0.38
CA GLU A 76 13.96 -21.61 -1.08
C GLU A 76 13.45 -20.32 -1.74
N GLU A 77 13.03 -19.31 -0.96
CA GLU A 77 12.50 -18.06 -1.50
C GLU A 77 13.65 -17.20 -2.04
N GLU A 78 13.73 -17.05 -3.36
CA GLU A 78 14.72 -16.20 -4.02
C GLU A 78 14.58 -14.72 -3.59
N ASP A 79 15.71 -14.04 -3.40
CA ASP A 79 15.76 -12.62 -3.02
C ASP A 79 14.95 -12.25 -1.77
N LEU A 80 14.78 -13.19 -0.83
CA LEU A 80 13.97 -13.02 0.38
C LEU A 80 14.33 -11.73 1.15
N ALA A 81 15.62 -11.47 1.38
CA ALA A 81 16.07 -10.26 2.08
C ALA A 81 15.60 -8.97 1.39
N SER A 82 15.74 -8.89 0.07
CA SER A 82 15.28 -7.74 -0.72
C SER A 82 13.76 -7.60 -0.69
N LYS A 83 13.03 -8.70 -0.76
CA LYS A 83 11.56 -8.73 -0.64
C LYS A 83 11.10 -8.24 0.73
N LEU A 84 11.71 -8.72 1.81
CA LEU A 84 11.40 -8.31 3.18
C LEU A 84 11.65 -6.82 3.41
N GLU A 85 12.73 -6.25 2.85
CA GLU A 85 12.98 -4.81 2.91
C GLU A 85 11.92 -4.00 2.15
N MET A 86 11.50 -4.48 0.98
CA MET A 86 10.43 -3.85 0.21
C MET A 86 9.09 -3.90 0.96
N PHE A 87 8.75 -5.05 1.55
CA PHE A 87 7.53 -5.26 2.33
C PHE A 87 7.52 -4.43 3.61
N LYS A 88 8.65 -4.32 4.31
CA LYS A 88 8.82 -3.43 5.48
C LYS A 88 8.49 -1.99 5.12
N LYS A 89 9.11 -1.46 4.06
CA LYS A 89 8.87 -0.07 3.59
C LYS A 89 7.40 0.17 3.28
N LYS A 90 6.77 -0.76 2.54
CA LYS A 90 5.34 -0.70 2.24
C LYS A 90 4.47 -0.73 3.50
N TYR A 91 4.77 -1.62 4.44
CA TYR A 91 4.03 -1.71 5.69
C TYR A 91 4.13 -0.41 6.51
N MET A 92 5.31 0.21 6.59
CA MET A 92 5.51 1.50 7.27
C MET A 92 4.76 2.66 6.60
N GLU A 93 4.55 2.61 5.28
CA GLU A 93 3.69 3.58 4.56
C GLU A 93 2.20 3.42 4.93
N PHE A 94 1.78 2.23 5.37
CA PHE A 94 0.39 1.88 5.66
C PHE A 94 0.01 2.03 7.13
N ASP A 95 0.96 1.79 8.04
CA ASP A 95 0.75 1.93 9.50
C ASP A 95 0.78 3.41 9.94
N LEU A 96 -0.29 4.11 9.58
CA LEU A 96 -0.49 5.55 9.82
C LEU A 96 -0.94 5.89 11.25
N ASN A 97 -1.30 4.90 12.06
CA ASN A 97 -1.82 5.12 13.41
C ASN A 97 -0.76 4.91 14.51
N ASP A 98 0.48 4.57 14.13
CA ASP A 98 1.63 4.35 15.02
C ASP A 98 1.40 3.24 16.06
N LYS A 99 0.42 2.35 15.83
CA LYS A 99 0.12 1.24 16.75
C LYS A 99 0.90 -0.02 16.44
N GLY A 100 1.58 -0.11 15.29
CA GLY A 100 2.30 -1.31 14.86
C GLY A 100 1.43 -2.29 14.08
N GLU A 101 0.13 -2.01 13.92
CA GLU A 101 -0.86 -2.88 13.29
C GLU A 101 -1.80 -2.10 12.36
N ILE A 102 -2.15 -2.71 11.23
CA ILE A 102 -3.08 -2.13 10.27
C ILE A 102 -4.51 -2.48 10.70
N ASP A 103 -5.25 -1.49 11.17
CA ASP A 103 -6.68 -1.61 11.42
C ASP A 103 -7.50 -1.38 10.14
N ILE A 104 -8.83 -1.58 10.24
CA ILE A 104 -9.75 -1.37 9.11
C ILE A 104 -9.70 0.04 8.53
N MET A 105 -9.37 1.04 9.34
CA MET A 105 -9.26 2.44 8.90
C MET A 105 -7.93 2.69 8.19
N GLY A 106 -6.84 2.10 8.64
CA GLY A 106 -5.55 2.07 7.96
C GLY A 106 -5.68 1.43 6.58
N LEU A 107 -6.33 0.27 6.52
CA LEU A 107 -6.63 -0.41 5.24
C LEU A 107 -7.49 0.48 4.32
N LYS A 108 -8.54 1.10 4.85
CA LYS A 108 -9.41 2.02 4.10
C LYS A 108 -8.60 3.17 3.49
N ARG A 109 -7.83 3.89 4.31
CA ARG A 109 -7.03 5.04 3.89
C ARG A 109 -6.00 4.66 2.84
N MET A 110 -5.37 3.50 2.99
CA MET A 110 -4.43 2.97 2.01
C MET A 110 -5.12 2.75 0.66
N LEU A 111 -6.25 2.04 0.63
CA LEU A 111 -6.96 1.77 -0.62
C LEU A 111 -7.52 3.04 -1.28
N GLU A 112 -7.95 4.02 -0.49
CA GLU A 112 -8.36 5.34 -0.99
C GLU A 112 -7.19 6.08 -1.65
N LYS A 113 -5.98 6.06 -1.06
CA LYS A 113 -4.77 6.65 -1.66
C LYS A 113 -4.39 6.01 -3.00
N LEU A 114 -4.81 4.76 -3.21
CA LEU A 114 -4.58 4.00 -4.44
C LEU A 114 -5.70 4.17 -5.47
N GLY A 115 -6.74 4.95 -5.16
CA GLY A 115 -7.92 5.11 -6.01
C GLY A 115 -8.86 3.89 -6.00
N LEU A 116 -8.65 2.95 -5.09
CA LEU A 116 -9.39 1.69 -4.97
C LEU A 116 -10.34 1.71 -3.77
N ALA A 117 -11.12 2.77 -3.60
CA ALA A 117 -12.05 2.89 -2.48
C ALA A 117 -12.97 1.65 -2.38
N LYS A 118 -13.07 1.09 -1.17
CA LYS A 118 -13.86 -0.12 -0.87
C LYS A 118 -14.92 0.15 0.19
N THR A 119 -15.99 -0.63 0.13
CA THR A 119 -17.03 -0.65 1.17
C THR A 119 -16.50 -1.28 2.46
N HIS A 120 -17.13 -0.97 3.60
CA HIS A 120 -16.74 -1.53 4.89
C HIS A 120 -16.78 -3.07 4.92
N LEU A 121 -17.74 -3.68 4.20
CA LEU A 121 -17.85 -5.14 4.12
C LEU A 121 -16.70 -5.76 3.30
N GLU A 122 -16.30 -5.13 2.21
CA GLU A 122 -15.12 -5.58 1.42
C GLU A 122 -13.85 -5.47 2.24
N LEU A 123 -13.67 -4.38 2.99
CA LEU A 123 -12.53 -4.21 3.89
C LEU A 123 -12.47 -5.33 4.94
N LYS A 124 -13.59 -5.63 5.61
CA LYS A 124 -13.66 -6.74 6.57
C LYS A 124 -13.30 -8.09 5.95
N LYS A 125 -13.80 -8.36 4.73
CA LYS A 125 -13.46 -9.59 4.00
C LYS A 125 -11.96 -9.67 3.71
N MET A 126 -11.36 -8.59 3.21
CA MET A 126 -9.92 -8.51 2.96
C MET A 126 -9.12 -8.75 4.24
N MET A 127 -9.48 -8.14 5.37
CA MET A 127 -8.78 -8.39 6.64
C MET A 127 -8.87 -9.85 7.08
N SER A 128 -10.08 -10.44 7.01
CA SER A 128 -10.29 -11.84 7.40
C SER A 128 -9.53 -12.83 6.52
N GLU A 129 -9.35 -12.51 5.23
CA GLU A 129 -8.59 -13.33 4.28
C GLU A 129 -7.10 -13.36 4.62
N VAL A 130 -6.56 -12.21 5.04
CA VAL A 130 -5.15 -12.05 5.43
C VAL A 130 -4.85 -12.75 6.74
N VAL A 131 -5.64 -12.48 7.78
CA VAL A 131 -5.41 -13.07 9.11
C VAL A 131 -5.80 -14.56 9.16
N GLY A 132 -6.65 -15.03 8.23
CA GLY A 132 -7.11 -16.41 8.20
C GLY A 132 -8.17 -16.73 9.25
N GLY A 133 -8.94 -15.73 9.69
CA GLY A 133 -10.00 -15.89 10.69
C GLY A 133 -10.86 -14.64 10.86
N THR A 134 -12.00 -14.77 11.53
CA THR A 134 -12.98 -13.68 11.73
C THR A 134 -12.78 -12.92 13.04
N SER A 135 -11.85 -13.33 13.90
CA SER A 135 -11.72 -12.83 15.27
C SER A 135 -10.74 -11.67 15.43
N LYS A 136 -9.90 -11.39 14.42
CA LYS A 136 -8.92 -10.30 14.48
C LYS A 136 -9.31 -9.21 13.48
N ASP A 137 -9.48 -8.00 14.00
CA ASP A 137 -9.80 -6.80 13.22
C ASP A 137 -8.55 -5.97 12.89
N THR A 138 -7.36 -6.56 13.05
CA THR A 138 -6.07 -5.93 12.76
C THR A 138 -5.16 -6.90 12.02
N ILE A 139 -4.37 -6.38 11.08
CA ILE A 139 -3.32 -7.12 10.37
C ILE A 139 -1.99 -6.75 11.02
N SER A 140 -1.31 -7.74 11.59
CA SER A 140 0.07 -7.56 12.08
C SER A 140 1.07 -7.68 10.94
N TYR A 141 2.32 -7.27 11.18
CA TYR A 141 3.38 -7.42 10.18
C TYR A 141 3.64 -8.89 9.80
N ASN A 142 3.52 -9.82 10.74
CA ASN A 142 3.59 -11.26 10.45
C ASN A 142 2.49 -11.70 9.48
N ASP A 143 1.25 -11.27 9.72
CA ASP A 143 0.10 -11.58 8.85
C ASP A 143 0.33 -11.02 7.43
N PHE A 144 0.89 -9.81 7.35
CA PHE A 144 1.25 -9.17 6.10
C PHE A 144 2.34 -9.92 5.33
N LEU A 145 3.43 -10.32 5.99
CA LEU A 145 4.50 -11.10 5.36
C LEU A 145 4.00 -12.48 4.91
N ASN A 146 3.23 -13.17 5.74
CA ASN A 146 2.61 -14.44 5.41
C ASN A 146 1.68 -14.34 4.20
N MET A 147 0.94 -13.23 4.07
CA MET A 147 0.16 -12.94 2.88
C MET A 147 1.09 -12.75 1.66
N MET A 148 2.11 -11.89 1.76
CA MET A 148 2.96 -11.54 0.61
C MET A 148 3.81 -12.71 0.12
N LEU A 149 4.41 -13.50 1.01
CA LEU A 149 5.23 -14.67 0.70
C LEU A 149 4.39 -15.94 0.46
N GLY A 150 3.16 -15.99 0.98
CA GLY A 150 2.31 -17.16 0.89
C GLY A 150 1.80 -17.46 -0.53
N LYS A 151 1.46 -18.72 -0.79
CA LYS A 151 0.89 -19.19 -2.06
C LYS A 151 -0.56 -18.73 -2.28
N ARG A 152 -1.25 -18.25 -1.23
CA ARG A 152 -2.64 -17.77 -1.33
C ARG A 152 -2.67 -16.40 -1.99
N ASN A 153 -3.53 -16.24 -2.99
CA ASN A 153 -3.74 -14.97 -3.68
C ASN A 153 -4.83 -14.16 -2.98
N ALA A 154 -4.48 -13.47 -1.90
CA ALA A 154 -5.38 -12.53 -1.26
C ALA A 154 -5.64 -11.32 -2.16
N ILE A 155 -6.84 -10.73 -2.10
CA ILE A 155 -7.18 -9.53 -2.90
C ILE A 155 -6.18 -8.40 -2.61
N LEU A 156 -5.81 -8.23 -1.33
CA LEU A 156 -4.85 -7.21 -0.92
C LEU A 156 -3.45 -7.44 -1.52
N LYS A 157 -2.98 -8.69 -1.56
CA LYS A 157 -1.70 -9.06 -2.21
C LYS A 157 -1.70 -8.67 -3.67
N LEU A 158 -2.77 -8.97 -4.39
CA LEU A 158 -2.89 -8.65 -5.82
C LEU A 158 -2.79 -7.14 -6.03
N ILE A 159 -3.55 -6.35 -5.27
CA ILE A 159 -3.51 -4.88 -5.35
C ILE A 159 -2.07 -4.37 -5.18
N LEU A 160 -1.38 -4.81 -4.12
CA LEU A 160 -0.02 -4.35 -3.80
C LEU A 160 1.03 -4.79 -4.83
N MET A 161 0.88 -5.98 -5.43
CA MET A 161 1.76 -6.47 -6.48
C MET A 161 1.58 -5.69 -7.80
N PHE A 162 0.36 -5.25 -8.12
CA PHE A 162 0.07 -4.51 -9.36
C PHE A 162 0.36 -3.00 -9.27
N GLU A 163 0.40 -2.42 -8.07
CA GLU A 163 0.80 -1.01 -7.87
C GLU A 163 2.21 -0.67 -8.40
N GLY A 164 3.11 -1.65 -8.42
CA GLY A 164 4.50 -1.48 -8.82
C GLY A 164 4.77 -1.59 -10.32
N MET A 165 3.85 -2.16 -11.10
CA MET A 165 4.06 -2.41 -12.54
C MET A 165 3.82 -1.16 -13.41
N GLY A 166 3.30 -0.07 -12.84
CA GLY A 166 2.98 1.18 -13.56
C GLY A 166 3.79 2.41 -13.12
N LYS A 167 4.77 2.25 -12.22
CA LYS A 167 5.64 3.35 -11.77
C LYS A 167 7.10 2.97 -12.03
N GLU A 168 7.60 3.34 -13.19
CA GLU A 168 9.04 3.43 -13.43
C GLU A 168 9.67 4.25 -12.29
N GLN A 169 10.71 3.69 -11.66
CA GLN A 169 11.43 4.34 -10.58
C GLN A 169 12.15 5.57 -11.13
N GLU A 170 11.51 6.74 -11.04
CA GLU A 170 12.24 8.01 -11.14
C GLU A 170 13.18 8.12 -9.93
N PRO A 171 14.51 8.23 -10.13
CA PRO A 171 15.46 8.38 -9.05
C PRO A 171 15.21 9.74 -8.38
N LYS A 172 14.62 9.73 -7.18
CA LYS A 172 14.44 10.94 -6.37
C LYS A 172 15.81 11.51 -6.02
N SER A 173 16.23 12.55 -6.73
CA SER A 173 17.42 13.33 -6.41
C SER A 173 17.19 14.07 -5.09
N THR A 174 17.86 13.61 -4.04
CA THR A 174 17.85 14.28 -2.73
C THR A 174 18.83 15.45 -2.74
N GLY A 175 18.39 16.60 -3.20
CA GLY A 175 19.07 17.88 -2.98
C GLY A 175 18.44 18.61 -1.77
N PRO A 176 19.23 19.18 -0.85
CA PRO A 176 18.70 20.06 0.19
C PRO A 176 17.94 21.24 -0.46
N PRO A 177 16.73 21.60 0.04
CA PRO A 177 16.00 22.75 -0.48
C PRO A 177 16.83 24.02 -0.39
N GLN A 178 17.03 24.70 -1.52
CA GLN A 178 17.68 26.00 -1.53
C GLN A 178 16.84 27.00 -0.73
N ARG A 179 17.47 27.70 0.22
CA ARG A 179 16.80 28.71 1.02
C ARG A 179 16.48 29.91 0.13
N LYS A 180 15.18 30.20 -0.07
CA LYS A 180 14.74 31.45 -0.68
C LYS A 180 15.12 32.60 0.26
N THR A 181 15.93 33.52 -0.23
CA THR A 181 16.29 34.73 0.52
C THR A 181 15.25 35.81 0.27
N PHE A 182 15.24 36.82 1.14
CA PHE A 182 14.29 37.94 1.10
C PHE A 182 14.31 38.76 -0.21
N SER A 183 15.25 38.46 -1.10
CA SER A 183 15.44 39.07 -2.42
C SER A 183 14.44 38.56 -3.48
N ASP A 184 13.69 37.49 -3.21
CA ASP A 184 12.80 36.82 -4.18
C ASP A 184 11.31 37.20 -4.03
N LEU A 185 10.99 38.27 -3.31
CA LEU A 185 9.61 38.81 -3.23
C LEU A 185 9.51 40.07 -4.11
N PRO A 186 8.42 40.21 -4.92
CA PRO A 186 8.22 41.39 -5.77
C PRO A 186 7.99 42.68 -4.98
#